data_AF-A0A6G9Z241-F1
#
_entry.id   AF-A0A6G9Z241-F1
#
_cell.length_a   1.000
_cell.length_b   1.000
_cell.length_c   1.000
_cell.angle_alpha   90.00
_cell.angle_beta   90.00
_cell.angle_gamma   90.00
#
_symmetry.space_group_name_H-M   'P 1'
#
loop_
_entity.id
_entity.type
_entity.pdbx_description
1 polymer ?
#
loop_
_entity_poly.entity_id
_entity_poly.type
_entity_poly.pdbx_seq_one_letter_code
_entity_poly.pdbx_strand_id
1 'polypeptide(L)'
;MLMAICGCGSTQTSTPTTTMSTPAGPDQTYQKLACLSVPEDLRWEYLSLYGSNGRLKPLNEIKSMPADQAFGPNPTSDLTALYETVTSRYGHPPACGEPYPAGSAGQLNENVMDHKALSCKDIPPDLRERYSDLFESNGRLKSWKAIATTPIDPAYGSLEGEIPALYNEVVSRVGHPISCPAG
;
A
#
# COMPACT_ATOMS: atom_id res chain seq x y z
N MET A 1 -65.57 45.55 -23.77
CA MET A 1 -64.45 46.51 -23.75
C MET A 1 -63.17 45.70 -23.92
N LEU A 2 -62.46 45.88 -25.04
CA LEU A 2 -61.15 45.26 -25.30
C LEU A 2 -60.08 45.84 -24.36
N MET A 3 -59.15 45.02 -23.88
CA MET A 3 -57.73 45.16 -24.19
C MET A 3 -56.93 43.94 -23.71
N ALA A 4 -56.07 43.44 -24.60
CA ALA A 4 -54.97 42.52 -24.33
C ALA A 4 -53.67 43.31 -24.27
N ILE A 5 -52.72 42.96 -23.39
CA ILE A 5 -51.28 43.17 -23.58
C ILE A 5 -50.50 41.99 -22.96
N CYS A 6 -49.56 41.48 -23.75
CA CYS A 6 -48.60 40.41 -23.54
C CYS A 6 -47.59 40.64 -22.39
N GLY A 7 -46.94 39.55 -21.94
CA GLY A 7 -45.68 39.62 -21.19
C GLY A 7 -45.16 38.25 -20.74
N CYS A 8 -44.28 37.66 -21.55
CA CYS A 8 -43.58 36.41 -21.32
C CYS A 8 -42.47 36.57 -20.25
N GLY A 9 -42.24 35.56 -19.41
CA GLY A 9 -41.16 35.59 -18.41
C GLY A 9 -41.01 34.27 -17.67
N SER A 10 -40.33 33.32 -18.30
CA SER A 10 -39.95 32.02 -17.73
C SER A 10 -39.08 32.17 -16.48
N THR A 11 -39.50 31.55 -15.38
CA THR A 11 -38.57 31.00 -14.38
C THR A 11 -39.01 29.58 -14.08
N GLN A 12 -38.62 28.65 -14.97
CA GLN A 12 -38.36 27.29 -14.53
C GLN A 12 -37.21 27.39 -13.53
N THR A 13 -37.51 27.17 -12.26
CA THR A 13 -36.50 26.85 -11.26
C THR A 13 -35.98 25.46 -11.62
N SER A 14 -35.05 25.40 -12.58
CA SER A 14 -34.23 24.23 -12.80
C SER A 14 -33.34 24.08 -11.57
N THR A 15 -33.81 23.33 -10.59
CA THR A 15 -32.93 22.72 -9.58
C THR A 15 -31.81 22.03 -10.35
N PRO A 16 -30.53 22.35 -10.12
CA PRO A 16 -29.46 21.53 -10.63
C PRO A 16 -29.57 20.20 -9.89
N THR A 17 -30.18 19.20 -10.52
CA THR A 17 -29.95 17.81 -10.16
C THR A 17 -28.48 17.58 -10.50
N THR A 18 -27.60 17.86 -9.54
CA THR A 18 -26.24 17.32 -9.56
C THR A 18 -26.41 15.83 -9.44
N THR A 19 -26.54 15.16 -10.58
CA THR A 19 -26.27 13.73 -10.69
C THR A 19 -24.82 13.62 -10.25
N MET A 20 -24.58 13.29 -8.97
CA MET A 20 -23.27 12.86 -8.52
C MET A 20 -22.98 11.61 -9.34
N SER A 21 -22.25 11.78 -10.44
CA SER A 21 -21.79 10.68 -11.25
C SER A 21 -21.07 9.71 -10.33
N THR A 22 -21.61 8.52 -10.17
CA THR A 22 -20.93 7.45 -9.43
C THR A 22 -19.53 7.31 -10.03
N PRO A 23 -18.47 7.46 -9.23
CA PRO A 23 -17.10 7.36 -9.73
C PRO A 23 -16.91 6.04 -10.47
N ALA A 24 -16.35 6.09 -11.67
CA ALA A 24 -16.10 4.94 -12.52
C ALA A 24 -14.62 4.91 -12.93
N GLY A 25 -14.09 3.71 -13.17
CA GLY A 25 -12.70 3.53 -13.58
C GLY A 25 -11.70 4.05 -12.52
N PRO A 26 -10.64 4.78 -12.92
CA PRO A 26 -9.58 5.22 -12.02
C PRO A 26 -10.06 6.06 -10.83
N ASP A 27 -11.17 6.78 -10.97
CA ASP A 27 -11.73 7.64 -9.92
C ASP A 27 -12.33 6.80 -8.79
N GLN A 28 -12.96 5.67 -9.13
CA GLN A 28 -13.45 4.71 -8.15
C GLN A 28 -12.29 4.00 -7.44
N THR A 29 -11.30 3.57 -8.22
CA THR A 29 -10.07 2.92 -7.73
C THR A 29 -9.34 3.82 -6.75
N TYR A 30 -9.18 5.10 -7.09
CA TYR A 30 -8.55 6.10 -6.23
C TYR A 30 -9.26 6.22 -4.88
N GLN A 31 -10.59 6.35 -4.88
CA GLN A 31 -11.35 6.47 -3.65
C GLN A 31 -11.16 5.25 -2.73
N LYS A 32 -11.10 4.05 -3.32
CA LYS A 32 -10.83 2.83 -2.56
C LYS A 32 -9.41 2.84 -2.00
N LEU A 33 -8.39 3.13 -2.82
CA LEU A 33 -7.00 3.14 -2.36
C LEU A 33 -6.69 4.24 -1.35
N ALA A 34 -7.25 5.44 -1.50
CA ALA A 34 -7.09 6.55 -0.56
C ALA A 34 -7.63 6.23 0.85
N CYS A 35 -8.44 5.20 0.95
CA CYS A 35 -9.17 4.74 2.12
C CYS A 35 -8.57 3.44 2.70
N LEU A 36 -7.62 2.83 2.00
CA LEU A 36 -6.92 1.60 2.40
C LEU A 36 -5.52 1.90 2.93
N SER A 37 -5.09 1.11 3.91
CA SER A 37 -3.71 1.13 4.40
C SER A 37 -2.80 0.32 3.47
N VAL A 38 -2.45 0.89 2.31
CA VAL A 38 -1.64 0.16 1.31
C VAL A 38 -0.32 -0.32 1.93
N PRO A 39 -0.02 -1.63 1.83
CA PRO A 39 1.23 -2.21 2.31
C PRO A 39 2.44 -1.44 1.82
N GLU A 40 3.42 -1.31 2.70
CA GLU A 40 4.56 -0.46 2.41
C GLU A 40 5.31 -0.91 1.17
N ASP A 41 5.57 -2.20 0.97
CA ASP A 41 6.25 -2.72 -0.22
C ASP A 41 5.56 -2.30 -1.54
N LEU A 42 4.23 -2.33 -1.57
CA LEU A 42 3.46 -1.84 -2.72
C LEU A 42 3.53 -0.30 -2.83
N ARG A 43 3.60 0.43 -1.72
CA ARG A 43 3.86 1.88 -1.76
C ARG A 43 5.25 2.20 -2.31
N TRP A 44 6.25 1.36 -2.07
CA TRP A 44 7.59 1.50 -2.66
C TRP A 44 7.60 1.21 -4.16
N GLU A 45 6.92 0.14 -4.59
CA GLU A 45 6.82 -0.23 -6.00
C GLU A 45 6.11 0.85 -6.82
N TYR A 46 5.09 1.48 -6.23
CA TYR A 46 4.30 2.57 -6.84
C TYR A 46 4.60 3.94 -6.22
N LEU A 47 5.86 4.20 -5.82
CA LEU A 47 6.26 5.38 -5.04
C LEU A 47 5.86 6.70 -5.70
N SER A 48 5.85 6.77 -7.03
CA SER A 48 5.47 7.97 -7.77
C SER A 48 4.03 8.43 -7.50
N LEU A 49 3.14 7.51 -7.11
CA LEU A 49 1.75 7.80 -6.72
C LEU A 49 1.61 8.39 -5.31
N TYR A 50 2.66 8.33 -4.49
CA TYR A 50 2.64 8.76 -3.10
C TYR A 50 3.40 10.08 -2.90
N GLY A 51 2.90 10.90 -1.97
CA GLY A 51 3.60 12.08 -1.50
C GLY A 51 4.64 11.74 -0.43
N SER A 52 5.47 12.71 -0.07
CA SER A 52 6.48 12.59 0.99
C SER A 52 5.91 12.29 2.39
N ASN A 53 4.61 12.55 2.59
CA ASN A 53 3.88 12.20 3.81
C ASN A 53 3.39 10.74 3.82
N GLY A 54 3.76 9.93 2.82
CA GLY A 54 3.36 8.53 2.70
C GLY A 54 1.89 8.32 2.30
N ARG A 55 1.16 9.39 1.97
CA ARG A 55 -0.24 9.34 1.52
C ARG A 55 -0.30 9.38 0.00
N LEU A 56 -1.33 8.78 -0.57
CA LEU A 56 -1.61 8.84 -2.00
C LEU A 56 -1.76 10.31 -2.42
N LYS A 57 -1.09 10.71 -3.50
CA LYS A 57 -1.22 12.07 -4.07
C LYS A 57 -2.68 12.36 -4.44
N PRO A 58 -3.10 13.63 -4.50
CA PRO A 58 -4.39 14.00 -5.05
C PRO A 58 -4.62 13.41 -6.45
N LEU A 59 -5.84 12.93 -6.74
CA LEU A 59 -6.14 12.28 -8.02
C LEU A 59 -5.87 13.17 -9.24
N ASN A 60 -6.12 14.47 -9.13
CA ASN A 60 -5.81 15.44 -10.18
C ASN A 60 -4.30 15.53 -10.43
N GLU A 61 -3.48 15.44 -9.39
CA GLU A 61 -2.02 15.38 -9.51
C GLU A 61 -1.61 14.11 -10.25
N ILE A 62 -2.14 12.95 -9.86
CA ILE A 62 -1.82 11.66 -10.50
C ILE A 62 -2.23 11.65 -11.99
N LYS A 63 -3.40 12.19 -12.33
CA LYS A 63 -3.87 12.31 -13.72
C LYS A 63 -2.98 13.24 -14.57
N SER A 64 -2.30 14.20 -13.93
CA SER A 64 -1.41 15.15 -14.59
C SER A 64 0.05 14.72 -14.64
N MET A 65 0.40 13.62 -13.95
CA MET A 65 1.76 13.11 -13.94
C MET A 65 2.16 12.60 -15.34
N PRO A 66 3.41 12.85 -15.76
CA PRO A 66 3.89 12.35 -17.05
C PRO A 66 4.09 10.83 -17.00
N ALA A 67 3.96 10.19 -18.16
CA ALA A 67 3.96 8.73 -18.28
C ALA A 67 5.33 8.09 -17.94
N ASP A 68 6.41 8.84 -18.02
CA ASP A 68 7.77 8.41 -17.62
C ASP A 68 7.93 8.26 -16.10
N GLN A 69 6.99 8.77 -15.30
CA GLN A 69 6.92 8.55 -13.86
C GLN A 69 6.07 7.33 -13.48
N ALA A 70 5.44 6.67 -14.45
CA ALA A 70 4.67 5.46 -14.23
C ALA A 70 5.58 4.22 -14.25
N PHE A 71 5.21 3.22 -13.45
CA PHE A 71 5.75 1.87 -13.57
C PHE A 71 5.14 1.15 -14.80
N GLY A 72 3.86 1.40 -15.08
CA GLY A 72 3.13 0.87 -16.22
C GLY A 72 2.91 1.90 -17.34
N PRO A 73 1.87 1.71 -18.17
CA PRO A 73 1.59 2.59 -19.30
C PRO A 73 1.35 4.07 -18.95
N ASN A 74 0.78 4.33 -17.77
CA ASN A 74 0.57 5.67 -17.22
C ASN A 74 0.24 5.62 -15.71
N PRO A 75 0.31 6.75 -14.98
CA PRO A 75 0.08 6.76 -13.54
C PRO A 75 -1.35 6.34 -13.13
N THR A 76 -2.34 6.55 -13.99
CA THR A 76 -3.72 6.07 -13.76
C THR A 76 -3.89 4.57 -13.94
N SER A 77 -3.13 3.93 -14.83
CA SER A 77 -3.10 2.47 -14.93
C SER A 77 -2.41 1.84 -13.72
N ASP A 78 -1.36 2.49 -13.20
CA ASP A 78 -0.68 2.05 -11.99
C ASP A 78 -1.59 2.10 -10.76
N LEU A 79 -2.44 3.12 -10.67
CA LEU A 79 -3.51 3.21 -9.68
C LEU A 79 -4.40 1.97 -9.69
N THR A 80 -4.78 1.51 -10.88
CA THR A 80 -5.62 0.31 -11.06
C THR A 80 -4.85 -0.96 -10.72
N ALA A 81 -3.63 -1.10 -11.23
CA ALA A 81 -2.77 -2.25 -10.96
C ALA A 81 -2.46 -2.40 -9.47
N LEU A 82 -2.18 -1.29 -8.78
CA LEU A 82 -1.97 -1.28 -7.33
C LEU A 82 -3.21 -1.79 -6.58
N TYR A 83 -4.41 -1.29 -6.91
CA TYR A 83 -5.65 -1.73 -6.26
C TYR A 83 -5.95 -3.21 -6.52
N GLU A 84 -5.75 -3.68 -7.75
CA GLU A 84 -5.91 -5.09 -8.10
C GLU A 84 -4.90 -5.96 -7.38
N THR A 85 -3.65 -5.50 -7.25
CA THR A 85 -2.59 -6.21 -6.52
C THR A 85 -2.90 -6.32 -5.03
N VAL A 86 -3.36 -5.23 -4.40
CA VAL A 86 -3.87 -5.25 -3.02
C VAL A 86 -5.04 -6.24 -2.92
N THR A 87 -6.03 -6.15 -3.80
CA THR A 87 -7.21 -7.02 -3.74
C THR A 87 -6.84 -8.50 -3.95
N SER A 88 -5.95 -8.79 -4.88
CA SER A 88 -5.43 -10.14 -5.16
C SER A 88 -4.66 -10.70 -3.97
N ARG A 89 -3.76 -9.90 -3.40
CA ARG A 89 -2.91 -10.32 -2.27
C ARG A 89 -3.74 -10.60 -1.02
N TYR A 90 -4.77 -9.79 -0.74
CA TYR A 90 -5.56 -9.90 0.50
C TYR A 90 -6.92 -10.58 0.32
N GLY A 91 -7.28 -10.95 -0.90
CA GLY A 91 -8.60 -11.47 -1.26
C GLY A 91 -9.68 -10.40 -1.19
N HIS A 92 -9.85 -9.76 -0.02
CA HIS A 92 -10.85 -8.72 0.24
C HIS A 92 -10.18 -7.51 0.91
N PRO A 93 -10.24 -6.31 0.30
CA PRO A 93 -9.79 -5.09 0.95
C PRO A 93 -10.70 -4.78 2.16
N PRO A 94 -10.13 -4.35 3.31
CA PRO A 94 -10.91 -3.98 4.49
C PRO A 94 -11.83 -2.79 4.23
N ALA A 95 -12.80 -2.60 5.13
CA ALA A 95 -13.58 -1.36 5.15
C ALA A 95 -12.67 -0.15 5.43
N CYS A 96 -13.15 1.05 5.12
CA CYS A 96 -12.35 2.27 5.24
C CYS A 96 -11.78 2.46 6.65
N GLY A 97 -10.45 2.56 6.75
CA GLY A 97 -9.78 2.75 8.04
C GLY A 97 -9.70 1.52 8.93
N GLU A 98 -10.23 0.37 8.49
CA GLU A 98 -10.09 -0.90 9.21
C GLU A 98 -8.77 -1.58 8.83
N PRO A 99 -8.12 -2.30 9.77
CA PRO A 99 -6.96 -3.12 9.45
C PRO A 99 -7.35 -4.26 8.50
N TYR A 100 -6.37 -4.76 7.74
CA TYR A 100 -6.59 -5.93 6.89
C TYR A 100 -7.03 -7.14 7.75
N PRO A 101 -7.98 -7.96 7.27
CA PRO A 101 -8.44 -9.12 8.03
C PRO A 101 -7.30 -10.11 8.30
N ALA A 102 -7.25 -10.65 9.51
CA ALA A 102 -6.30 -11.67 9.92
C ALA A 102 -6.52 -12.98 9.12
N GLY A 103 -5.44 -13.58 8.63
CA GLY A 103 -5.42 -14.73 7.73
C GLY A 103 -4.08 -14.86 7.01
N SER A 104 -3.88 -15.86 6.14
CA SER A 104 -2.60 -16.09 5.45
C SER A 104 -2.07 -14.87 4.69
N ALA A 105 -2.97 -14.05 4.13
CA ALA A 105 -2.62 -12.81 3.48
C ALA A 105 -2.24 -11.67 4.45
N GLY A 106 -2.94 -11.55 5.59
CA GLY A 106 -2.58 -10.61 6.65
C GLY A 106 -1.22 -10.93 7.28
N GLN A 107 -0.92 -12.22 7.42
CA GLN A 107 0.37 -12.72 7.91
C GLN A 107 1.54 -12.29 7.01
N LEU A 108 1.35 -12.28 5.68
CA LEU A 108 2.38 -11.81 4.75
C LEU A 108 2.70 -10.33 4.97
N ASN A 109 1.69 -9.49 5.25
CA ASN A 109 1.91 -8.08 5.54
C ASN A 109 2.66 -7.89 6.87
N GLU A 110 2.29 -8.64 7.90
CA GLU A 110 3.00 -8.65 9.19
C GLU A 110 4.48 -9.03 8.98
N ASN A 111 4.75 -10.10 8.25
CA ASN A 111 6.13 -10.55 8.01
C ASN A 111 6.95 -9.51 7.20
N VAL A 112 6.35 -8.86 6.20
CA VAL A 112 7.02 -7.79 5.43
C VAL A 112 7.33 -6.58 6.32
N MET A 113 6.42 -6.21 7.22
CA MET A 113 6.62 -5.10 8.16
C MET A 113 7.71 -5.43 9.19
N ASP A 114 7.69 -6.65 9.74
CA ASP A 114 8.71 -7.16 10.66
C ASP A 114 10.09 -7.18 10.00
N HIS A 115 10.18 -7.67 8.75
CA HIS A 115 11.41 -7.64 7.94
C HIS A 115 11.96 -6.23 7.77
N LYS A 116 11.09 -5.27 7.45
CA LYS A 116 11.51 -3.87 7.29
C LYS A 116 12.01 -3.28 8.61
N ALA A 117 11.31 -3.55 9.70
CA ALA A 117 11.72 -3.08 11.02
C ALA A 117 13.10 -3.64 11.40
N LEU A 118 13.33 -4.93 11.12
CA LEU A 118 14.63 -5.60 11.28
C LEU A 118 15.73 -5.03 10.37
N SER A 119 15.40 -4.64 9.15
CA SER A 119 16.35 -4.06 8.17
C SER A 119 16.95 -2.72 8.63
N CYS A 120 16.32 -2.06 9.62
CA CYS A 120 16.67 -0.72 10.07
C CYS A 120 17.24 -0.69 11.50
N LYS A 121 17.51 -1.85 12.08
CA LYS A 121 18.05 -2.01 13.43
C LYS A 121 19.37 -2.75 13.37
N ASP A 122 20.30 -2.36 14.22
CA ASP A 122 21.47 -3.20 14.49
C ASP A 122 21.03 -4.46 15.22
N ILE A 123 21.01 -5.58 14.50
CA ILE A 123 20.63 -6.87 15.05
C ILE A 123 21.82 -7.44 15.84
N PRO A 124 21.62 -7.82 17.13
CA PRO A 124 22.65 -8.44 17.94
C PRO A 124 23.40 -9.57 17.22
N PRO A 125 24.74 -9.64 17.32
CA PRO A 125 25.54 -10.64 16.60
C PRO A 125 25.11 -12.08 16.85
N ASP A 126 24.70 -12.42 18.08
CA ASP A 126 24.24 -13.74 18.46
C ASP A 126 22.89 -14.11 17.80
N LEU A 127 22.01 -13.12 17.58
CA LEU A 127 20.78 -13.31 16.80
C LEU A 127 21.09 -13.49 15.32
N ARG A 128 22.09 -12.77 14.78
CA ARG A 128 22.54 -12.99 13.38
C ARG A 128 23.15 -14.35 13.17
N GLU A 129 23.85 -14.89 14.18
CA GLU A 129 24.40 -16.25 14.12
C GLU A 129 23.29 -17.31 14.20
N ARG A 130 22.30 -17.12 15.07
CA ARG A 130 21.15 -18.03 15.22
C ARG A 130 20.26 -18.06 13.96
N TYR A 131 20.04 -16.90 13.33
CA TYR A 131 19.19 -16.74 12.15
C TYR A 131 20.02 -16.49 10.89
N SER A 132 21.19 -17.15 10.76
CA SER A 132 22.18 -16.84 9.73
C SER A 132 21.63 -16.87 8.30
N ASP A 133 20.64 -17.73 8.04
CA ASP A 133 20.02 -17.86 6.73
C ASP A 133 19.17 -16.65 6.31
N LEU A 134 18.82 -15.75 7.25
CA LEU A 134 18.18 -14.48 6.96
C LEU A 134 19.17 -13.37 6.58
N PHE A 135 20.48 -13.59 6.75
CA PHE A 135 21.51 -12.57 6.53
C PHE A 135 22.39 -12.87 5.31
N GLU A 136 22.87 -11.81 4.68
CA GLU A 136 23.97 -11.88 3.71
C GLU A 136 25.31 -12.05 4.44
N SER A 137 26.35 -12.45 3.71
CA SER A 137 27.72 -12.61 4.25
C SER A 137 28.31 -11.31 4.82
N ASN A 138 27.77 -10.15 4.42
CA ASN A 138 28.12 -8.84 4.96
C ASN A 138 27.41 -8.50 6.28
N GLY A 139 26.58 -9.41 6.81
CA GLY A 139 25.83 -9.23 8.06
C GLY A 139 24.58 -8.36 7.96
N ARG A 140 24.16 -7.98 6.73
CA ARG A 140 22.88 -7.30 6.46
C ARG A 140 21.77 -8.31 6.27
N LEU A 141 20.56 -7.95 6.69
CA LEU A 141 19.37 -8.75 6.41
C LEU A 141 19.18 -8.87 4.89
N LYS A 142 18.96 -10.09 4.39
CA LYS A 142 18.63 -10.35 2.98
C LYS A 142 17.39 -9.57 2.60
N SER A 143 17.27 -9.18 1.32
CA SER A 143 16.02 -8.58 0.83
C SER A 143 14.83 -9.52 0.99
N TRP A 144 13.61 -8.96 1.13
CA TRP A 144 12.38 -9.77 1.21
C TRP A 144 12.25 -10.72 0.01
N LYS A 145 12.60 -10.25 -1.20
CA LYS A 145 12.63 -11.09 -2.40
C LYS A 145 13.58 -12.27 -2.26
N ALA A 146 14.78 -12.06 -1.72
CA ALA A 146 15.73 -13.14 -1.49
C ALA A 146 15.19 -14.14 -0.46
N ILE A 147 14.56 -13.67 0.63
CA ILE A 147 13.95 -14.53 1.64
C ILE A 147 12.82 -15.39 1.05
N ALA A 148 11.89 -14.77 0.32
CA ALA A 148 10.74 -15.44 -0.29
C ALA A 148 11.12 -16.44 -1.41
N THR A 149 12.29 -16.27 -2.02
CA THR A 149 12.77 -17.12 -3.13
C THR A 149 13.88 -18.09 -2.73
N THR A 150 14.39 -18.02 -1.49
CA THR A 150 15.44 -18.93 -1.02
C THR A 150 14.83 -20.33 -0.85
N PRO A 151 15.37 -21.37 -1.51
CA PRO A 151 14.96 -22.74 -1.28
C PRO A 151 15.39 -23.14 0.12
N ILE A 152 14.48 -23.74 0.87
CA ILE A 152 14.76 -24.18 2.24
C ILE A 152 14.60 -25.68 2.25
N ASP A 153 15.49 -26.34 2.97
CA ASP A 153 15.36 -27.77 3.21
C ASP A 153 13.99 -28.00 3.89
N PRO A 154 13.13 -28.88 3.33
CA PRO A 154 11.78 -29.12 3.85
C PRO A 154 11.74 -29.56 5.32
N ALA A 155 12.87 -29.95 5.92
CA ALA A 155 12.99 -30.21 7.35
C ALA A 155 12.93 -28.95 8.24
N TYR A 156 13.13 -27.73 7.70
CA TYR A 156 13.32 -26.49 8.48
C TYR A 156 12.23 -25.41 8.28
N GLY A 157 11.23 -25.63 7.43
CA GLY A 157 10.10 -24.69 7.24
C GLY A 157 10.37 -23.59 6.19
N SER A 158 9.63 -22.47 6.26
CA SER A 158 9.86 -21.30 5.39
C SER A 158 10.62 -20.19 6.12
N LEU A 159 11.56 -19.51 5.45
CA LEU A 159 12.35 -18.39 6.00
C LEU A 159 11.46 -17.19 6.23
N GLU A 160 10.37 -17.08 5.48
CA GLU A 160 9.29 -16.12 5.74
C GLU A 160 8.70 -16.31 7.16
N GLY A 161 8.65 -17.55 7.67
CA GLY A 161 8.20 -17.86 9.03
C GLY A 161 9.22 -17.57 10.12
N GLU A 162 10.50 -17.41 9.78
CA GLU A 162 11.55 -17.04 10.74
C GLU A 162 11.61 -15.53 11.01
N ILE A 163 11.10 -14.71 10.09
CA ILE A 163 11.11 -13.26 10.21
C ILE A 163 10.35 -12.76 11.46
N PRO A 164 9.10 -13.22 11.73
CA PRO A 164 8.40 -12.85 12.97
C PRO A 164 9.12 -13.33 14.23
N ALA A 165 9.79 -14.50 14.18
CA ALA A 165 10.53 -15.02 15.32
C ALA A 165 11.74 -14.14 15.66
N LEU A 166 12.55 -13.81 14.64
CA LEU A 166 13.66 -12.87 14.78
C LEU A 166 13.18 -11.49 15.25
N TYR A 167 12.07 -10.98 14.70
CA TYR A 167 11.47 -9.71 15.11
C TYR A 167 11.11 -9.71 16.60
N ASN A 168 10.39 -10.73 17.08
CA ASN A 168 10.02 -10.83 18.49
C ASN A 168 11.24 -10.93 19.41
N GLU A 169 12.28 -11.69 19.03
CA GLU A 169 13.52 -11.75 19.80
C GLU A 169 14.24 -10.38 19.85
N VAL A 170 14.32 -9.67 18.73
CA VAL A 170 14.88 -8.31 18.68
C VAL A 170 14.07 -7.36 19.57
N VAL A 171 12.74 -7.35 19.45
CA VAL A 171 11.86 -6.52 20.27
C VAL A 171 12.08 -6.78 21.77
N SER A 172 12.17 -8.05 22.17
CA SER A 172 12.32 -8.44 23.57
C SER A 172 13.65 -7.99 24.19
N ARG A 173 14.70 -7.84 23.39
CA ARG A 173 16.06 -7.54 23.86
C ARG A 173 16.45 -6.08 23.71
N VAL A 174 16.09 -5.47 22.58
CA VAL A 174 16.56 -4.13 22.19
C VAL A 174 15.41 -3.14 21.98
N GLY A 175 14.19 -3.52 22.39
CA GLY A 175 12.97 -2.75 22.20
C GLY A 175 12.47 -2.78 20.76
N HIS A 176 11.27 -2.22 20.51
CA HIS A 176 10.75 -2.14 19.14
C HIS A 176 11.77 -1.47 18.20
N PRO A 177 12.07 -2.10 17.05
CA PRO A 177 12.88 -1.46 16.03
C PRO A 177 12.14 -0.19 15.60
N ILE A 178 12.69 0.96 15.96
CA ILE A 178 12.12 2.26 15.59
C ILE A 178 12.16 2.33 14.07
N SER A 179 11.04 2.76 13.47
CA SER A 179 10.91 2.96 12.03
C SER A 179 12.16 3.61 11.45
N CYS A 180 12.64 3.08 10.33
CA CYS A 180 13.79 3.61 9.60
C CYS A 180 13.66 5.14 9.49
N PRO A 181 14.73 5.93 9.75
CA PRO A 181 14.68 7.35 9.42
C PRO A 181 14.29 7.48 7.95
N ALA A 182 13.31 8.35 7.67
CA ALA A 182 12.93 8.67 6.30
C ALA A 182 14.15 9.28 5.61
N GLY A 183 14.81 8.48 4.78
CA GLY A 183 15.90 8.89 3.90
C GLY A 183 15.35 9.49 2.62
#